data_AF-A0A1S8C5R8-F1
#
_entry.id   AF-A0A1S8C5R8-F1
#
_cell.length_a   1.000
_cell.length_b   1.000
_cell.length_c   1.000
_cell.angle_alpha   90.00
_cell.angle_beta   90.00
_cell.angle_gamma   90.00
#
_symmetry.space_group_name_H-M   'P 1'
#
loop_
_entity.id
_entity.type
_entity.pdbx_description
1 polymer ?
#
loop_
_entity_poly.entity_id
_entity_poly.type
_entity_poly.pdbx_seq_one_letter_code
_entity_poly.pdbx_strand_id
1 'polypeptide(L)'
;MPGPQQSPSLAVPLAGALDDPQRAADLQKMKRLATGLFVLAAVVFLACVLLGEDAGTWVGYVRATAEASMVGALADWFAVTALFRHPLRLPIPHTAIIPRKKDQIGTSLGAFVQENFLTRRVVEERLATVDVPGRLGAFLASPGRAERLA
;
A
#
# COMPACT_ATOMS: atom_id res chain seq x y z
N MET A 1 3.93 -2.92 49.23
CA MET A 1 4.84 -2.84 48.07
C MET A 1 4.04 -3.14 46.80
N PRO A 2 3.54 -2.14 46.06
CA PRO A 2 2.89 -2.36 44.77
C PRO A 2 3.97 -2.49 43.68
N GLY A 3 3.91 -3.57 42.90
CA GLY A 3 4.87 -3.86 41.82
C GLY A 3 4.77 -2.89 40.64
N PRO A 4 5.82 -2.78 39.81
CA PRO A 4 5.85 -1.87 38.66
C PRO A 4 4.78 -2.28 37.63
N GLN A 5 3.81 -1.40 37.40
CA GLN A 5 2.79 -1.55 36.37
C GLN A 5 3.46 -1.52 34.99
N GLN A 6 3.42 -2.64 34.29
CA GLN A 6 3.86 -2.74 32.91
C GLN A 6 2.96 -1.86 32.04
N SER A 7 3.53 -0.78 31.50
CA SER A 7 2.87 0.06 30.51
C SER A 7 2.70 -0.74 29.23
N PRO A 8 1.48 -0.92 28.68
CA PRO A 8 1.31 -1.61 27.41
C PRO A 8 1.97 -0.76 26.32
N SER A 9 3.09 -1.25 25.78
CA SER A 9 3.70 -0.68 24.60
C SER A 9 2.72 -0.80 23.44
N LEU A 10 2.10 0.32 23.05
CA LEU A 10 1.34 0.48 21.81
C LEU A 10 2.31 0.38 20.63
N ALA A 11 2.82 -0.83 20.38
CA ALA A 11 3.50 -1.14 19.13
C ALA A 11 2.48 -0.98 18.02
N VAL A 12 2.69 0.03 17.18
CA VAL A 12 1.85 0.34 16.03
C VAL A 12 1.69 -0.93 15.18
N PRO A 13 0.46 -1.45 14.98
CA PRO A 13 0.21 -2.70 14.25
C PRO A 13 0.76 -2.73 12.81
N LEU A 14 1.06 -1.53 12.26
CA LEU A 14 1.55 -1.34 10.90
C LEU A 14 2.94 -1.95 10.66
N ALA A 15 3.81 -1.98 11.68
CA ALA A 15 5.16 -2.53 11.54
C ALA A 15 5.14 -4.06 11.38
N GLY A 16 4.31 -4.76 12.16
CA GLY A 16 4.13 -6.22 12.01
C GLY A 16 3.43 -6.60 10.70
N ALA A 17 2.49 -5.76 10.23
CA ALA A 17 1.72 -6.01 9.02
C ALA A 17 2.55 -5.96 7.71
N LEU A 18 3.73 -5.34 7.72
CA LEU A 18 4.63 -5.27 6.56
C LEU A 18 5.53 -6.51 6.45
N ASP A 19 5.80 -7.17 7.58
CA ASP A 19 6.67 -8.35 7.68
C ASP A 19 5.87 -9.67 7.71
N ASP A 20 4.60 -9.65 7.33
CA ASP A 20 3.73 -10.82 7.33
C ASP A 20 4.19 -11.88 6.28
N PRO A 21 4.76 -13.02 6.70
CA PRO A 21 5.24 -14.05 5.76
C PRO A 21 4.09 -14.69 4.97
N GLN A 22 2.88 -14.66 5.52
CA GLN A 22 1.67 -15.14 4.84
C GLN A 22 1.30 -14.27 3.64
N ARG A 23 1.35 -12.94 3.78
CA ARG A 23 1.10 -12.01 2.67
C ARG A 23 2.12 -12.19 1.56
N ALA A 24 3.39 -12.33 1.92
CA ALA A 24 4.45 -12.60 0.97
C ALA A 24 4.17 -13.90 0.19
N ALA A 25 3.79 -14.99 0.88
CA ALA A 25 3.43 -16.24 0.23
C ALA A 25 2.21 -16.09 -0.71
N ASP A 26 1.18 -15.35 -0.31
CA ASP A 26 -0.02 -15.14 -1.12
C ASP A 26 0.26 -14.26 -2.35
N LEU A 27 1.09 -13.24 -2.21
CA LEU A 27 1.62 -12.44 -3.34
C LEU A 27 2.37 -13.32 -4.34
N GLN A 28 3.21 -14.25 -3.88
CA GLN A 28 3.92 -15.17 -4.76
C GLN A 28 2.96 -16.13 -5.48
N LYS A 29 1.92 -16.63 -4.80
CA LYS A 29 0.87 -17.46 -5.43
C LYS A 29 0.12 -16.68 -6.51
N MET A 30 -0.33 -15.45 -6.21
CA MET A 30 -1.01 -14.59 -7.20
C MET A 30 -0.11 -14.28 -8.40
N LYS A 31 1.15 -13.92 -8.16
CA LYS A 31 2.12 -13.68 -9.24
C LYS A 31 2.25 -14.91 -10.14
N ARG A 32 2.45 -16.09 -9.55
CA ARG A 32 2.56 -17.36 -10.28
C ARG A 32 1.31 -17.65 -11.10
N LEU A 33 0.12 -17.45 -10.54
CA LEU A 33 -1.15 -17.67 -11.23
C LEU A 33 -1.32 -16.68 -12.40
N ALA A 34 -1.05 -15.39 -12.18
CA ALA A 34 -1.12 -14.37 -13.22
C ALA A 34 -0.13 -14.66 -14.37
N THR A 35 1.13 -14.98 -14.06
CA THR A 35 2.10 -15.40 -15.08
C THR A 35 1.72 -16.70 -15.76
N GLY A 36 1.12 -17.65 -15.03
CA GLY A 36 0.65 -18.92 -15.58
C GLY A 36 -0.47 -18.72 -16.59
N LEU A 37 -1.46 -17.87 -16.29
CA LEU A 37 -2.53 -17.50 -17.21
C LEU A 37 -1.98 -16.79 -18.45
N PHE A 38 -1.01 -15.89 -18.27
CA PHE A 38 -0.38 -15.19 -19.40
C PHE A 38 0.38 -16.16 -20.32
N VAL A 39 1.18 -17.06 -19.76
CA VAL A 39 1.89 -18.10 -20.52
C VAL A 39 0.91 -19.04 -21.20
N LEU A 40 -0.18 -19.43 -20.54
CA LEU A 40 -1.23 -20.25 -21.14
C LEU A 40 -1.85 -19.55 -22.35
N ALA A 41 -2.21 -18.27 -22.24
CA ALA A 41 -2.74 -17.48 -23.35
C ALA A 41 -1.75 -17.42 -24.52
N ALA A 42 -0.45 -17.23 -24.23
CA ALA A 42 0.60 -17.23 -25.25
C ALA A 42 0.77 -18.58 -25.94
N VAL A 43 0.71 -19.69 -25.20
CA VAL A 43 0.78 -21.05 -25.76
C VAL A 43 -0.43 -21.34 -26.62
N VAL A 44 -1.64 -20.98 -26.17
CA VAL A 44 -2.88 -21.14 -26.96
C VAL A 44 -2.79 -20.33 -28.25
N PHE A 45 -2.37 -19.07 -28.18
CA PHE A 45 -2.17 -18.22 -29.35
C PHE A 45 -1.18 -18.85 -30.34
N LEU A 46 -0.01 -19.28 -29.85
CA LEU A 46 1.02 -19.91 -30.68
C LEU A 46 0.52 -21.22 -31.31
N ALA A 47 -0.19 -22.06 -30.56
CA ALA A 47 -0.80 -23.27 -31.09
C ALA A 47 -1.79 -22.94 -32.21
N CYS A 48 -2.69 -21.98 -32.01
CA CYS A 48 -3.62 -21.54 -33.05
C CYS A 48 -2.90 -21.00 -34.30
N VAL A 49 -1.77 -20.31 -34.14
CA VAL A 49 -0.96 -19.82 -35.27
C VAL A 49 -0.29 -20.97 -36.02
N LEU A 50 0.25 -21.96 -35.30
CA LEU A 50 0.94 -23.12 -35.90
C LEU A 50 -0.02 -24.11 -36.58
N LEU A 51 -1.25 -24.23 -36.09
CA LEU A 51 -2.28 -25.09 -36.69
C LEU A 51 -2.82 -24.55 -38.03
N GLY A 52 -2.57 -23.28 -38.34
CA GLY A 52 -3.01 -22.65 -39.59
C GLY A 52 -4.52 -22.42 -39.68
N GLU A 53 -4.96 -21.79 -40.77
CA GLU A 53 -6.38 -21.47 -41.01
C GLU A 53 -7.22 -22.70 -41.40
N ASP A 54 -6.57 -23.82 -41.71
CA ASP A 54 -7.20 -25.08 -42.12
C ASP A 54 -7.91 -25.82 -40.97
N ALA A 55 -7.70 -25.40 -39.72
CA ALA A 55 -8.28 -26.03 -38.54
C ALA A 55 -9.75 -25.62 -38.25
N GLY A 56 -10.33 -24.75 -39.07
CA GLY A 56 -11.74 -24.35 -39.05
C GLY A 56 -12.01 -22.99 -38.38
N THR A 57 -13.18 -22.40 -38.67
CA THR A 57 -13.55 -21.04 -38.24
C THR A 57 -13.53 -20.81 -36.72
N TRP A 58 -13.73 -21.86 -35.92
CA TRP A 58 -13.65 -21.80 -34.45
C TRP A 58 -12.24 -21.45 -33.94
N VAL A 59 -11.19 -21.88 -34.65
CA VAL A 59 -9.78 -21.58 -34.29
C VAL A 59 -9.49 -20.09 -34.42
N GLY A 60 -10.11 -19.41 -35.39
CA GLY A 60 -10.00 -17.96 -35.54
C GLY A 60 -10.52 -17.20 -34.31
N TYR A 61 -11.65 -17.61 -33.74
CA TYR A 61 -12.19 -17.02 -32.51
C TYR A 61 -11.29 -17.27 -31.29
N VAL A 62 -10.72 -18.48 -31.17
CA VAL A 62 -9.76 -18.80 -30.10
C VAL A 62 -8.49 -17.98 -30.25
N ARG A 63 -7.96 -17.84 -31.46
CA ARG A 63 -6.78 -17.02 -31.77
C ARG A 63 -7.01 -15.57 -31.38
N ALA A 64 -8.11 -14.97 -31.83
CA ALA A 64 -8.43 -13.58 -31.52
C ALA A 64 -8.62 -13.35 -30.01
N THR A 65 -9.24 -14.30 -29.31
CA THR A 65 -9.40 -14.22 -27.85
C THR A 65 -8.07 -14.33 -27.12
N ALA A 66 -7.20 -15.24 -27.56
CA ALA A 66 -5.86 -15.40 -26.99
C ALA A 66 -4.99 -14.16 -27.26
N GLU A 67 -5.03 -13.62 -28.47
CA GLU A 67 -4.36 -12.38 -28.85
C GLU A 67 -4.82 -11.20 -27.99
N ALA A 68 -6.13 -11.00 -27.88
CA ALA A 68 -6.72 -9.95 -27.03
C ALA A 68 -6.35 -10.12 -25.55
N SER A 69 -6.34 -11.36 -25.04
CA SER A 69 -5.94 -11.65 -23.66
C SER A 69 -4.48 -11.30 -23.39
N MET A 70 -3.57 -11.63 -24.33
CA MET A 70 -2.15 -11.30 -24.20
C MET A 70 -1.92 -9.79 -24.23
N VAL A 71 -2.52 -9.08 -25.19
CA VAL A 71 -2.39 -7.61 -25.30
C VAL A 71 -3.01 -6.93 -24.08
N GLY A 72 -4.16 -7.40 -23.60
CA GLY A 72 -4.81 -6.89 -22.39
C GLY A 72 -3.93 -7.03 -21.15
N ALA A 73 -3.29 -8.19 -20.96
CA ALA A 73 -2.36 -8.41 -19.85
C ALA A 73 -1.13 -7.48 -19.91
N LEU A 74 -0.59 -7.25 -21.11
CA LEU A 74 0.52 -6.29 -21.31
C LEU A 74 0.09 -4.85 -21.04
N ALA A 75 -1.14 -4.48 -21.44
CA ALA A 75 -1.69 -3.15 -21.23
C ALA A 75 -1.91 -2.86 -19.73
N ASP A 76 -2.45 -3.81 -18.98
CA ASP A 76 -2.62 -3.68 -17.53
C ASP A 76 -1.27 -3.51 -16.81
N TRP A 77 -0.28 -4.33 -17.16
CA TRP A 77 1.08 -4.18 -16.64
C TRP A 77 1.67 -2.80 -16.92
N PHE A 78 1.48 -2.29 -18.15
CA PHE A 78 1.92 -0.96 -18.53
C PHE A 78 1.21 0.13 -17.72
N ALA A 79 -0.11 0.02 -17.52
CA ALA A 79 -0.91 1.01 -16.80
C ALA A 79 -0.49 1.13 -15.33
N VAL A 80 -0.37 0.00 -14.62
CA VAL A 80 0.07 -0.01 -13.21
C VAL A 80 1.50 0.50 -13.09
N THR A 81 2.39 0.07 -13.99
CA THR A 81 3.77 0.54 -13.99
C THR A 81 3.83 2.05 -14.23
N ALA A 82 3.09 2.57 -15.22
CA ALA A 82 3.04 3.99 -15.57
C ALA A 82 2.44 4.87 -14.45
N LEU A 83 1.63 4.31 -13.55
CA LEU A 83 1.12 5.05 -12.40
C LEU A 83 2.24 5.38 -11.40
N PHE A 84 3.15 4.43 -11.18
CA PHE A 84 4.17 4.50 -10.12
C PHE A 84 5.60 4.75 -10.61
N ARG A 85 5.93 4.37 -11.83
CA ARG A 85 7.29 4.37 -12.41
C ARG A 85 7.22 4.62 -13.93
N HIS A 86 8.38 4.79 -14.56
CA HIS A 86 8.47 4.87 -16.01
C HIS A 86 8.57 3.45 -16.61
N PRO A 87 7.58 2.98 -17.39
CA PRO A 87 7.68 1.70 -18.08
C PRO A 87 8.88 1.71 -19.03
N LEU A 88 9.64 0.62 -19.07
CA LEU A 88 10.85 0.47 -19.91
C LEU A 88 12.00 1.46 -19.64
N ARG A 89 12.03 2.15 -18.48
CA ARG A 89 13.00 3.22 -18.15
C ARG A 89 13.02 4.41 -19.13
N LEU A 90 12.07 4.49 -20.05
CA LEU A 90 11.96 5.61 -20.97
C LEU A 90 11.19 6.74 -20.28
N PRO A 91 11.74 7.96 -20.17
CA PRO A 91 11.08 9.09 -19.52
C PRO A 91 10.00 9.65 -20.46
N ILE A 92 8.87 8.94 -20.56
CA ILE A 92 7.72 9.39 -21.34
C ILE A 92 7.05 10.55 -20.57
N PRO A 93 6.93 11.75 -21.16
CA PRO A 93 6.21 12.85 -20.53
C PRO A 93 4.77 12.39 -20.22
N HIS A 94 4.31 12.62 -18.99
CA HIS A 94 3.02 12.19 -18.41
C HIS A 94 2.93 10.78 -17.79
N THR A 95 4.01 10.00 -17.76
CA THR A 95 4.08 8.76 -16.95
C THR A 95 4.65 9.06 -15.55
N ALA A 96 4.47 8.17 -14.57
CA ALA A 96 4.70 8.37 -13.14
C ALA A 96 3.80 9.46 -12.51
N ILE A 97 2.48 9.31 -12.68
CA ILE A 97 1.47 10.29 -12.21
C ILE A 97 1.52 10.46 -10.69
N ILE A 98 1.65 9.37 -9.91
CA ILE A 98 1.63 9.44 -8.44
C ILE A 98 2.85 10.16 -7.88
N PRO A 99 4.11 9.81 -8.25
CA PRO A 99 5.29 10.54 -7.79
C PRO A 99 5.21 12.05 -8.07
N ARG A 100 4.68 12.42 -9.23
CA ARG A 100 4.56 13.83 -9.65
C ARG A 100 3.52 14.62 -8.86
N LYS A 101 2.48 13.96 -8.33
CA LYS A 101 1.41 14.60 -7.54
C LYS A 101 1.48 14.30 -6.04
N LYS A 102 2.57 13.70 -5.55
CA LYS A 102 2.72 13.27 -4.14
C LYS A 102 2.44 14.40 -3.14
N ASP A 103 2.91 15.61 -3.44
CA ASP A 103 2.79 16.76 -2.53
C ASP A 103 1.34 17.23 -2.44
N GLN A 104 0.63 17.25 -3.57
CA GLN A 104 -0.79 17.59 -3.61
C GLN A 104 -1.63 16.56 -2.83
N ILE A 105 -1.34 15.28 -3.00
CA ILE A 105 -2.01 14.18 -2.28
C ILE A 105 -1.74 14.28 -0.77
N GLY A 106 -0.49 14.56 -0.38
CA GLY A 106 -0.10 14.74 1.02
C GLY A 106 -0.84 15.90 1.69
N THR A 107 -0.93 17.05 1.02
CA THR A 107 -1.67 18.22 1.53
C THR A 107 -3.15 17.90 1.72
N SER A 108 -3.80 17.27 0.74
CA SER A 108 -5.23 16.91 0.86
C SER A 108 -5.49 15.88 1.97
N LEU A 109 -4.60 14.91 2.14
CA LEU A 109 -4.73 13.89 3.18
C LEU A 109 -4.49 14.48 4.58
N GLY A 110 -3.55 15.43 4.71
CA GLY A 110 -3.30 16.17 5.95
C GLY A 110 -4.51 16.98 6.38
N ALA A 111 -5.13 17.72 5.45
CA ALA A 111 -6.37 18.46 5.70
C ALA A 111 -7.51 17.52 6.14
N PHE A 112 -7.69 16.39 5.44
CA PHE A 112 -8.69 15.39 5.80
C PHE A 112 -8.50 14.84 7.22
N VAL A 113 -7.28 14.46 7.60
CA VAL A 113 -7.00 13.96 8.96
C VAL A 113 -7.23 15.06 10.01
N GLN A 114 -6.86 16.29 9.69
CA GLN A 114 -7.08 17.43 10.57
C GLN A 114 -8.58 17.67 10.82
N GLU A 115 -9.40 17.63 9.79
CA GLU A 115 -10.84 17.87 9.89
C GLU A 115 -11.59 16.71 10.56
N ASN A 116 -11.24 15.46 10.22
CA ASN A 116 -12.00 14.28 10.63
C ASN A 116 -11.54 13.66 11.96
N PHE A 117 -10.26 13.82 12.34
CA PHE A 117 -9.68 13.15 13.53
C PHE A 117 -9.09 14.12 14.55
N LEU A 118 -8.68 15.34 14.16
CA LEU A 118 -8.22 16.39 15.07
C LEU A 118 -9.34 17.39 15.43
N THR A 119 -10.59 16.94 15.43
CA THR A 119 -11.69 17.77 15.91
C THR A 119 -11.48 18.06 17.40
N ARG A 120 -11.66 19.33 17.81
CA ARG A 120 -11.44 19.83 19.19
C ARG A 120 -11.99 18.90 20.28
N ARG A 121 -13.15 18.30 20.01
CA ARG A 121 -13.84 17.31 20.86
C ARG A 121 -13.01 16.04 21.13
N VAL A 122 -12.39 15.45 20.09
CA VAL A 122 -11.56 14.22 20.21
C VAL A 122 -10.27 14.51 20.95
N VAL A 123 -9.68 15.69 20.74
CA VAL A 123 -8.48 16.13 21.45
C VAL A 123 -8.79 16.36 22.94
N GLU A 124 -9.90 17.03 23.26
CA GLU A 124 -10.34 17.26 24.65
C GLU A 124 -10.63 15.94 25.40
N GLU A 125 -11.28 14.96 24.76
CA GLU A 125 -11.52 13.63 25.34
C GLU A 125 -10.23 12.82 25.59
N ARG A 126 -9.27 12.88 24.65
CA ARG A 126 -7.95 12.24 24.79
C ARG A 126 -7.09 12.93 25.85
N LEU A 127 -7.19 14.26 25.97
CA LEU A 127 -6.46 15.01 26.99
C LEU A 127 -7.04 14.81 28.39
N ALA A 128 -8.37 14.63 28.51
CA ALA A 128 -9.02 14.30 29.77
C ALA A 128 -8.69 12.89 30.30
N THR A 129 -8.28 11.97 29.41
CA THR A 129 -7.90 10.59 29.76
C THR A 129 -6.41 10.44 30.10
N VAL A 130 -5.59 11.45 29.84
CA VAL A 130 -4.18 11.48 30.24
C VAL A 130 -4.03 12.46 31.41
N ASP A 131 -3.64 11.96 32.59
CA ASP A 131 -3.35 12.77 33.78
C ASP A 131 -2.02 13.55 33.63
N VAL A 132 -1.97 14.41 32.61
CA VAL A 132 -0.88 15.36 32.36
C VAL A 132 -0.69 16.31 33.55
N PRO A 133 -1.75 16.84 34.20
CA PRO A 133 -1.61 17.71 35.36
C PRO A 133 -1.01 16.98 36.57
N GLY A 134 -1.45 15.75 36.87
CA GLY A 134 -0.92 14.97 37.98
C GLY A 134 0.53 14.54 37.77
N ARG A 135 0.92 14.20 36.52
CA ARG A 135 2.33 13.90 36.19
C ARG A 135 3.24 15.12 36.24
N LEU A 136 2.76 16.29 35.80
CA LEU A 136 3.50 17.55 35.94
C LEU A 136 3.62 17.98 37.41
N GLY A 137 2.55 17.83 38.19
CA GLY A 137 2.55 18.08 39.63
C GLY A 137 3.51 17.15 40.37
N ALA A 138 3.53 15.85 40.07
CA ALA A 138 4.47 14.90 40.65
C ALA A 138 5.93 15.16 40.22
N PHE A 139 6.16 15.65 38.99
CA PHE A 139 7.48 16.03 38.52
C PHE A 139 7.99 17.29 39.24
N LEU A 140 7.11 18.27 39.47
CA LEU A 140 7.43 19.49 40.22
C LEU A 140 7.54 19.26 41.73
N ALA A 141 6.80 18.29 42.27
CA ALA A 141 6.84 17.90 43.69
C ALA A 141 8.01 16.95 44.02
N SER A 142 8.83 16.56 43.03
CA SER A 142 10.02 15.74 43.28
C SER A 142 11.08 16.56 44.03
N PRO A 143 11.51 16.14 45.24
CA PRO A 143 12.42 16.91 46.07
C PRO A 143 13.81 16.96 45.41
N GLY A 144 14.34 18.17 45.22
CA GLY A 144 15.71 18.41 44.72
C GLY A 144 15.86 19.20 43.41
N ARG A 145 14.79 19.77 42.84
CA ARG A 145 14.90 20.55 41.59
C ARG A 145 14.39 22.00 41.64
N ALA A 146 13.75 22.42 42.72
CA ALA A 146 13.28 23.79 42.92
C ALA A 146 14.44 24.81 43.14
N GLU A 147 15.64 24.36 43.50
CA GLU A 147 16.81 25.23 43.72
C GLU A 147 17.61 25.56 42.45
N ARG A 148 17.26 25.03 41.28
CA ARG A 148 18.02 25.27 40.02
C ARG A 148 17.42 26.31 39.09
N LEU A 149 16.35 27.01 39.50
CA LEU A 149 15.61 27.98 38.68
C LEU A 149 15.34 29.31 39.41
N ALA A 150 16.18 29.67 40.39
CA ALA A 150 16.29 31.03 40.90
C ALA A 150 17.61 31.66 40.44
#